data_AF-A0A1I1U019-F1
#
_entry.id   AF-A0A1I1U019-F1
#
_cell.length_a   1.000
_cell.length_b   1.000
_cell.length_c   1.000
_cell.angle_alpha   90.00
_cell.angle_beta   90.00
_cell.angle_gamma   90.00
#
_symmetry.space_group_name_H-M   'P 1'
#
loop_
_entity.id
_entity.type
_entity.pdbx_description
1 polymer ?
#
loop_
_entity_poly.entity_id
_entity_poly.type
_entity_poly.pdbx_seq_one_letter_code
_entity_poly.pdbx_strand_id
1 'polypeptide(L)'
;MAAACAGATATLSWRVVQSPRRGEFSPRDDPVREAFARLAGEGFVVALPQRGVRVSEISPADVRDLYEVRLLLEPVAIRRSVERSTEQWVDLVETSFADMVEAGSSDLSTLSPAEYTVHEELHVAFHRATMS
;
A
#
# COMPACT_ATOMS: atom_id res chain seq x y z
N MET A 1 35.08 21.32 -4.46
CA MET A 1 34.15 22.31 -3.87
C MET A 1 32.76 22.05 -4.45
N ALA A 2 32.13 20.96 -4.02
CA ALA A 2 31.05 20.93 -3.03
C ALA A 2 29.67 21.18 -3.68
N ALA A 3 29.21 20.16 -4.40
CA ALA A 3 27.81 19.98 -4.81
C ALA A 3 27.10 19.19 -3.70
N ALA A 4 26.13 19.83 -3.03
CA ALA A 4 25.27 19.20 -2.05
C ALA A 4 23.88 19.01 -2.67
N CYS A 5 23.62 17.80 -3.16
CA CYS A 5 22.29 17.32 -3.48
C CYS A 5 21.65 16.78 -2.18
N ALA A 6 20.62 17.45 -1.67
CA ALA A 6 19.76 16.90 -0.62
C ALA A 6 18.35 17.51 -0.72
N GLY A 7 17.34 16.64 -0.82
CA GLY A 7 15.95 16.99 -0.51
C GLY A 7 15.03 17.30 -1.68
N ALA A 8 14.98 16.46 -2.72
CA ALA A 8 13.88 16.50 -3.67
C ALA A 8 12.69 15.66 -3.15
N THR A 9 11.85 16.25 -2.30
CA THR A 9 10.52 15.70 -1.99
C THR A 9 9.65 15.80 -3.24
N ALA A 10 9.54 14.69 -3.98
CA ALA A 10 8.64 14.57 -5.11
C ALA A 10 7.19 14.73 -4.64
N THR A 11 6.64 15.95 -4.79
CA THR A 11 5.25 16.24 -4.46
C THR A 11 4.36 15.67 -5.57
N LEU A 12 4.00 14.40 -5.48
CA LEU A 12 2.92 13.84 -6.29
C LEU A 12 1.59 14.42 -5.78
N SER A 13 1.21 15.57 -6.35
CA SER A 13 -0.05 16.27 -6.10
C SER A 13 -1.21 15.54 -6.78
N TRP A 14 -1.67 14.44 -6.22
CA TRP A 14 -2.96 13.84 -6.61
C TRP A 14 -4.08 14.71 -6.04
N ARG A 15 -4.82 15.40 -6.93
CA ARG A 15 -5.89 16.35 -6.58
C ARG A 15 -7.25 15.73 -6.90
N VAL A 16 -8.03 15.36 -5.89
CA VAL A 16 -9.46 15.10 -6.07
C VAL A 16 -10.22 16.39 -5.78
N VAL A 17 -10.52 17.18 -6.82
CA VAL A 17 -11.43 18.33 -6.71
C VAL A 17 -12.84 17.83 -6.87
N GLN A 18 -13.67 17.92 -5.83
CA GLN A 18 -15.11 17.89 -6.03
C GLN A 18 -15.50 19.17 -6.80
N SER A 19 -15.83 19.04 -8.09
CA SER A 19 -16.49 20.12 -8.81
C SER A 19 -17.98 20.09 -8.46
N PRO A 20 -18.57 21.18 -7.95
CA PRO A 20 -19.99 21.16 -7.66
C PRO A 20 -20.75 21.16 -8.99
N ARG A 21 -21.43 20.06 -9.32
CA ARG A 21 -22.50 20.09 -10.31
C ARG A 21 -23.69 20.81 -9.70
N ARG A 22 -24.20 21.81 -10.42
CA ARG A 22 -25.32 22.65 -10.01
C ARG A 22 -26.62 21.85 -10.16
N GLY A 23 -27.23 21.51 -9.03
CA GLY A 23 -28.58 20.93 -8.96
C GLY A 23 -28.60 19.61 -8.20
N GLU A 24 -29.28 19.64 -7.05
CA GLU A 24 -29.74 18.50 -6.23
C GLU A 24 -28.67 17.74 -5.43
N PHE A 25 -28.58 18.04 -4.13
CA PHE A 25 -28.10 17.11 -3.11
C PHE A 25 -29.18 16.97 -2.04
N SER A 26 -29.70 15.77 -1.84
CA SER A 26 -30.52 15.43 -0.67
C SER A 26 -29.59 15.21 0.54
N PRO A 27 -30.04 15.42 1.79
CA PRO A 27 -29.20 15.32 3.00
C PRO A 27 -28.56 13.94 3.27
N ARG A 28 -28.85 12.92 2.45
CA ARG A 28 -28.32 11.55 2.54
C ARG A 28 -27.17 11.25 1.56
N ASP A 29 -26.78 12.21 0.72
CA ASP A 29 -26.08 11.94 -0.54
C ASP A 29 -24.66 12.54 -0.67
N ASP A 30 -23.73 12.26 0.23
CA ASP A 30 -22.31 12.41 -0.20
C ASP A 30 -21.41 11.32 0.41
N PRO A 31 -21.59 10.04 0.00
CA PRO A 31 -20.81 8.90 0.49
C PRO A 31 -19.30 9.09 0.29
N VAL A 32 -18.91 9.90 -0.71
CA VAL A 32 -17.51 10.26 -0.97
C VAL A 32 -16.95 11.16 0.14
N ARG A 33 -17.74 12.13 0.62
CA ARG A 33 -17.33 13.00 1.74
C ARG A 33 -17.22 12.22 3.05
N GLU A 34 -18.13 11.28 3.29
CA GLU A 34 -18.06 10.39 4.45
C GLU A 34 -16.83 9.47 4.39
N ALA A 35 -16.54 8.90 3.22
CA ALA A 35 -15.33 8.11 3.02
C ALA A 35 -14.06 8.93 3.29
N PHE A 36 -13.99 10.18 2.80
CA PHE A 36 -12.85 11.06 3.09
C PHE A 36 -12.77 11.48 4.55
N ALA A 37 -13.89 11.71 5.23
CA ALA A 37 -13.90 12.01 6.66
C ALA A 37 -13.36 10.82 7.48
N ARG A 38 -13.76 9.60 7.13
CA ARG A 38 -13.24 8.36 7.75
C ARG A 38 -11.74 8.18 7.49
N LEU A 39 -11.32 8.28 6.23
CA LEU A 39 -9.90 8.20 5.87
C LEU A 39 -9.07 9.30 6.55
N ALA A 40 -9.63 10.48 6.78
CA ALA A 40 -8.97 11.55 7.51
C ALA A 40 -8.85 11.25 9.00
N GLY A 41 -9.89 10.67 9.60
CA GLY A 41 -9.87 10.19 10.98
C GLY A 41 -8.88 9.05 11.20
N GLU A 42 -8.66 8.21 10.18
CA GLU A 42 -7.67 7.12 10.17
C GLU A 42 -6.26 7.59 9.79
N GLY A 43 -6.07 8.88 9.43
CA GLY A 43 -4.78 9.45 9.07
C GLY A 43 -4.29 9.12 7.65
N PHE A 44 -5.11 8.44 6.82
CA PHE A 44 -4.77 8.11 5.43
C PHE A 44 -4.82 9.31 4.49
N VAL A 45 -5.59 10.35 4.86
CA VAL A 45 -5.69 11.59 4.09
C VAL A 45 -5.71 12.81 5.01
N VAL A 46 -5.31 13.96 4.47
CA VAL A 46 -5.34 15.26 5.14
C VAL A 46 -6.29 16.20 4.40
N ALA A 47 -7.24 16.79 5.12
CA ALA A 47 -8.13 17.81 4.59
C ALA A 47 -7.38 19.14 4.41
N LEU A 48 -7.47 19.72 3.22
CA LEU A 48 -6.86 21.01 2.89
C LEU A 48 -7.94 22.09 2.78
N PRO A 49 -7.88 23.16 3.58
CA PRO A 49 -8.85 24.25 3.50
C PRO A 49 -8.98 24.77 2.07
N GLN A 50 -10.22 24.77 1.54
CA GLN A 50 -10.58 25.21 0.18
C GLN A 50 -9.91 24.44 -0.98
N ARG A 51 -9.18 23.35 -0.71
CA ARG A 51 -8.40 22.62 -1.72
C ARG A 51 -8.73 21.14 -1.82
N GLY A 52 -9.69 20.65 -1.03
CA GLY A 52 -10.13 19.26 -1.03
C GLY A 52 -9.32 18.41 -0.06
N VAL A 53 -8.92 17.21 -0.49
CA VAL A 53 -8.27 16.18 0.34
C VAL A 53 -7.00 15.69 -0.36
N ARG A 54 -5.94 15.40 0.42
CA ARG A 54 -4.66 14.87 -0.08
C ARG A 54 -4.31 13.59 0.67
N VAL A 55 -3.73 12.60 -0.01
CA VAL A 55 -3.19 11.39 0.65
C VAL A 55 -2.03 11.78 1.58
N SER A 56 -2.01 11.19 2.78
CA SER A 56 -0.93 11.42 3.74
C SER A 56 0.40 10.91 3.20
N GLU A 57 1.48 11.64 3.47
CA GLU A 57 2.83 11.18 3.13
C GLU A 57 3.25 10.11 4.14
N ILE A 58 3.86 9.04 3.65
CA ILE A 58 4.46 8.00 4.49
C ILE A 58 5.87 8.42 4.84
N SER A 59 6.15 8.62 6.12
CA SER A 59 7.49 8.95 6.61
C SER A 59 8.33 7.69 6.81
N PRO A 60 9.67 7.81 6.84
CA PRO A 60 10.54 6.69 7.23
C PRO A 60 10.26 6.16 8.64
N ALA A 61 9.69 6.97 9.54
CA ALA A 61 9.27 6.51 10.86
C ALA A 61 8.05 5.59 10.76
N ASP A 62 7.04 5.96 9.97
CA ASP A 62 5.84 5.13 9.75
C ASP A 62 6.21 3.76 9.15
N VAL A 63 7.19 3.74 8.24
CA VAL A 63 7.72 2.48 7.68
C VAL A 63 8.37 1.63 8.77
N ARG A 64 9.18 2.21 9.66
CA ARG A 64 9.80 1.47 10.77
C ARG A 64 8.75 0.90 11.71
N ASP A 65 7.78 1.71 12.12
CA ASP A 65 6.70 1.28 13.02
C ASP A 65 5.90 0.13 12.40
N LEU A 66 5.62 0.19 11.09
CA LEU A 66 4.99 -0.91 10.35
C LEU A 66 5.83 -2.19 10.39
N TYR A 67 7.14 -2.10 10.17
CA TYR A 67 8.03 -3.26 10.24
C TYR A 67 8.16 -3.82 11.65
N GLU A 68 8.13 -2.99 12.69
CA GLU A 68 8.10 -3.47 14.08
C GLU A 68 6.87 -4.33 14.35
N VAL A 69 5.69 -3.87 13.93
CA VAL A 69 4.46 -4.66 14.05
C VAL A 69 4.55 -5.97 13.26
N ARG A 70 5.06 -5.93 12.03
CA ARG A 70 5.26 -7.14 11.21
C ARG A 70 6.21 -8.13 11.88
N LEU A 71 7.36 -7.68 12.36
CA LEU A 71 8.34 -8.55 13.02
C LEU A 71 7.79 -9.20 14.30
N LEU A 72 6.82 -8.58 14.97
CA LEU A 72 6.12 -9.18 16.11
C LEU A 72 5.07 -10.23 15.70
N LEU A 73 4.34 -9.99 14.61
CA LEU A 73 3.19 -10.80 14.22
C LEU A 73 3.52 -11.92 13.22
N GLU A 74 4.31 -11.61 12.19
CA GLU A 74 4.55 -12.51 11.06
C GLU A 74 5.24 -13.81 11.47
N PRO A 75 6.27 -13.84 12.34
CA PRO A 75 6.90 -15.10 12.74
C PRO A 75 5.93 -16.06 13.43
N VAL A 76 5.00 -15.52 14.23
CA VAL A 76 3.98 -16.31 14.91
C VAL A 76 2.94 -16.84 13.93
N ALA A 77 2.54 -16.01 12.96
CA ALA A 77 1.62 -16.42 11.90
C ALA A 77 2.21 -17.54 11.03
N ILE A 78 3.45 -17.35 10.55
CA ILE A 78 4.16 -18.33 9.72
C ILE A 78 4.36 -19.64 10.49
N ARG A 79 4.79 -19.58 11.76
CA ARG A 79 4.93 -20.79 12.57
C ARG A 79 3.61 -21.59 12.65
N ARG A 80 2.50 -20.90 12.86
CA ARG A 80 1.16 -21.54 12.91
C ARG A 80 0.71 -22.10 11.58
N SER A 81 1.07 -21.44 10.47
CA SER A 81 0.80 -21.91 9.11
C SER A 81 1.59 -23.21 8.85
N VAL A 82 2.89 -23.22 9.17
CA VAL A 82 3.75 -24.41 9.07
C VAL A 82 3.27 -25.55 9.96
N GLU A 83 2.86 -25.28 11.21
CA GLU A 83 2.30 -26.30 12.12
C GLU A 83 1.04 -26.99 11.57
N ARG A 84 0.34 -26.36 10.60
CA ARG A 84 -0.88 -26.86 9.97
C ARG A 84 -0.69 -27.17 8.48
N SER A 85 0.54 -27.17 7.98
CA SER A 85 0.82 -27.32 6.57
C SER A 85 0.34 -28.66 6.03
N THR A 86 -0.16 -28.64 4.80
CA THR A 86 -0.49 -29.82 3.99
C THR A 86 0.40 -29.85 2.75
N GLU A 87 0.41 -30.95 2.00
CA GLU A 87 1.10 -30.99 0.70
C GLU A 87 0.61 -29.88 -0.24
N GLN A 88 -0.71 -29.65 -0.28
CA GLN A 88 -1.30 -28.55 -1.04
C GLN A 88 -0.79 -27.16 -0.62
N TRP A 89 -0.54 -26.97 0.68
CA TRP A 89 0.04 -25.72 1.19
C TRP A 89 1.48 -25.55 0.71
N VAL A 90 2.28 -26.62 0.75
CA VAL A 90 3.67 -26.60 0.27
C VAL A 90 3.70 -26.23 -1.21
N ASP A 91 2.88 -26.90 -2.03
CA ASP A 91 2.77 -26.63 -3.47
C ASP A 91 2.40 -25.17 -3.75
N LEU A 92 1.47 -24.61 -2.97
CA LEU A 92 1.04 -23.22 -3.10
C LEU A 92 2.17 -22.23 -2.77
N VAL A 93 2.90 -22.47 -1.68
CA VAL A 93 4.03 -21.62 -1.28
C VAL A 93 5.16 -21.71 -2.30
N GLU A 94 5.50 -22.91 -2.78
CA GLU A 94 6.55 -23.10 -3.79
C GLU A 94 6.18 -22.44 -5.13
N THR A 95 4.94 -22.61 -5.59
CA THR A 95 4.46 -22.00 -6.84
C THR A 95 4.47 -20.47 -6.74
N SER A 96 3.88 -19.91 -5.68
CA SER A 96 3.85 -18.45 -5.51
C SER A 96 5.23 -17.83 -5.31
N PHE A 97 6.17 -18.56 -4.69
CA PHE A 97 7.57 -18.15 -4.61
C PHE A 97 8.24 -18.15 -5.98
N ALA A 98 8.05 -19.22 -6.76
CA ALA A 98 8.61 -19.34 -8.11
C ALA A 98 8.11 -18.21 -9.02
N ASP A 99 6.80 -17.93 -9.02
CA ASP A 99 6.20 -16.85 -9.81
C ASP A 99 6.79 -15.47 -9.42
N MET A 100 6.92 -15.20 -8.11
CA MET A 100 7.51 -13.96 -7.60
C MET A 100 8.99 -13.80 -8.00
N VAL A 101 9.76 -14.88 -7.98
CA VAL A 101 11.17 -14.88 -8.38
C VAL A 101 11.33 -14.72 -9.90
N GLU A 102 10.49 -15.40 -10.69
CA GLU A 102 10.50 -15.31 -12.16
C GLU A 102 10.17 -13.90 -12.65
N ALA A 103 9.21 -13.22 -12.00
CA ALA A 103 8.88 -11.83 -12.30
C ALA A 103 10.02 -10.83 -12.02
N GLY A 104 11.07 -11.27 -11.31
CA GLY A 104 12.43 -10.73 -11.33
C GLY A 104 12.58 -9.22 -11.54
N SER A 105 12.71 -8.48 -10.44
CA SER A 105 13.38 -7.17 -10.49
C SER A 105 14.14 -6.91 -9.20
N SER A 106 15.46 -6.71 -9.32
CA SER A 106 16.30 -6.24 -8.22
C SER A 106 16.16 -4.74 -7.97
N ASP A 107 15.57 -4.00 -8.93
CA ASP A 107 15.37 -2.56 -8.84
C ASP A 107 13.95 -2.18 -9.27
N LEU A 108 13.09 -1.97 -8.27
CA LEU A 108 11.71 -1.55 -8.50
C LEU A 108 11.60 -0.18 -9.17
N SER A 109 12.66 0.66 -9.11
CA SER A 109 12.65 1.99 -9.71
C SER A 109 12.74 1.97 -11.23
N THR A 110 13.15 0.85 -11.82
CA THR A 110 13.22 0.68 -13.29
C THR A 110 11.98 0.05 -13.89
N LEU A 111 11.05 -0.44 -13.07
CA LEU A 111 9.83 -1.08 -13.55
C LEU A 111 8.86 -0.06 -14.15
N SER A 112 8.24 -0.44 -15.26
CA SER A 112 7.05 0.25 -15.74
C SER A 112 5.89 0.08 -14.74
N PRO A 113 4.86 0.96 -14.78
CA PRO A 113 3.71 0.82 -13.89
C PRO A 113 3.00 -0.53 -13.99
N ALA A 114 2.95 -1.14 -15.18
CA ALA A 114 2.34 -2.45 -15.36
C ALA A 114 3.17 -3.57 -14.72
N GLU A 115 4.49 -3.53 -14.88
CA GLU A 115 5.41 -4.49 -14.26
C GLU A 115 5.42 -4.35 -12.74
N TYR A 116 5.36 -3.12 -12.22
CA TYR A 116 5.24 -2.86 -10.78
C TYR A 116 3.97 -3.49 -10.20
N THR A 117 2.82 -3.33 -10.86
CA THR A 117 1.56 -3.94 -10.41
C THR A 117 1.66 -5.46 -10.37
N VAL A 118 2.20 -6.08 -11.41
CA VAL A 118 2.39 -7.55 -11.45
C VAL A 118 3.34 -7.99 -10.33
N HIS A 119 4.44 -7.28 -10.14
CA HIS A 119 5.39 -7.55 -9.07
C HIS A 119 4.73 -7.46 -7.68
N GLU A 120 3.94 -6.41 -7.43
CA GLU A 120 3.18 -6.23 -6.19
C GLU A 120 2.18 -7.37 -5.96
N GLU A 121 1.41 -7.75 -6.98
CA GLU A 121 0.42 -8.82 -6.91
C GLU A 121 1.08 -10.16 -6.54
N LEU A 122 2.22 -10.48 -7.14
CA LEU A 122 2.96 -11.72 -6.88
C LEU A 122 3.58 -11.72 -5.47
N HIS A 123 4.14 -10.59 -5.01
CA HIS A 123 4.63 -10.45 -3.64
C HIS A 123 3.52 -10.64 -2.61
N VAL A 124 2.33 -10.07 -2.87
CA VAL A 124 1.16 -10.24 -2.00
C VAL A 124 0.66 -11.69 -2.03
N ALA A 125 0.65 -12.34 -3.20
CA ALA A 125 0.24 -13.74 -3.33
C ALA A 125 1.14 -14.67 -2.51
N PHE A 126 2.46 -14.50 -2.62
CA PHE A 126 3.43 -15.28 -1.83
C PHE A 126 3.26 -15.04 -0.33
N HIS A 127 3.17 -13.78 0.11
CA HIS A 127 2.97 -13.47 1.53
C HIS A 127 1.69 -14.10 2.09
N ARG A 128 0.58 -14.04 1.34
CA ARG A 128 -0.67 -14.69 1.73
C ARG A 128 -0.54 -16.21 1.82
N ALA A 129 0.14 -16.84 0.87
CA ALA A 129 0.39 -18.28 0.89
C ALA A 129 1.15 -18.69 2.16
N THR A 130 2.18 -17.93 2.55
CA THR A 130 2.96 -18.23 3.77
C THR A 130 2.18 -18.03 5.08
N MET A 131 1.05 -17.31 5.06
CA MET A 131 0.22 -17.00 6.23
C MET A 131 -1.10 -17.79 6.31
N SER A 132 -1.45 -18.56 5.28
CA SER A 132 -2.66 -19.40 5.25
C SER A 132 -2.48 -20.68 6.06
#